data_AF-A0A8S9YAC1-F1
#
_entry.id   AF-A0A8S9YAC1-F1
#
_cell.length_a   1.000
_cell.length_b   1.000
_cell.length_c   1.000
_cell.angle_alpha   90.00
_cell.angle_beta   90.00
_cell.angle_gamma   90.00
#
_symmetry.space_group_name_H-M   'P 1'
#
loop_
_entity.id
_entity.type
_entity.pdbx_description
1 polymer ?
#
loop_
_entity_poly.entity_id
_entity_poly.type
_entity_poly.pdbx_seq_one_letter_code
_entity_poly.pdbx_strand_id
1 'polypeptide(L)'
;MFKNRLLQTGWIFLLFITSGLIPVNFAMKHSQSQQTGWSMIMEVAVEDPNKNDINKDKKEPTRQLLPNSVRCGELVCLNGARCHNISAQKNYTEYEQYICLCQIGFSGTHCELANEGYRYPRITEGGYLKFPFSNTGNRSLKWLNEKHYEYKPGTTMQQNSIRFQISFELRPTAMDGRRLIVYHSSEQSGLHFVLTMEDRSIIFRFRENFKQLPSDLISHYQSDTLEEIRHPHVLRPDGDWFHVKIGCNVDRKWYIAVNGNTVEADLQHPRSAEFGNGSSANFFEDYVYFGGHSSFRSLREEDRRVQNNYLGCIQRIRINGRHIDPRRKPFVGDAVEGFGIADCSSGLCDTVQCENNGVCAITSASTFECQCPLGTSGTYCQQNQPIHLPQYNGFRSYTEYKGLQHTSRSETTVELTFKPASPDGLILYQGFRDDRRGDFLAILIRAAQVEVLFDLGSGTAYLKWVQIFTLPVTVM
;
A
#
# COMPACT_ATOMS: atom_id res chain seq x y z
N MET A 1 36.89 13.51 35.68
CA MET A 1 37.71 13.10 36.85
C MET A 1 37.21 11.75 37.32
N PHE A 2 38.12 10.78 37.39
CA PHE A 2 37.91 9.38 37.75
C PHE A 2 37.51 9.16 39.22
N LYS A 3 36.78 8.06 39.47
CA LYS A 3 36.97 7.00 40.53
C LYS A 3 35.61 6.35 40.86
N ASN A 4 35.43 5.07 41.14
CA ASN A 4 36.26 3.86 41.09
C ASN A 4 35.33 2.64 41.26
N ARG A 5 35.80 1.47 40.83
CA ARG A 5 35.22 0.12 41.02
C ARG A 5 34.98 -0.25 42.49
N LEU A 6 34.05 -1.20 42.74
CA LEU A 6 34.38 -2.57 43.18
C LEU A 6 33.14 -3.48 43.29
N LEU A 7 33.27 -4.66 42.67
CA LEU A 7 32.46 -5.86 42.85
C LEU A 7 32.71 -6.45 44.25
N GLN A 8 31.67 -7.01 44.88
CA GLN A 8 31.83 -8.16 45.76
C GLN A 8 30.74 -9.20 45.50
N THR A 9 31.23 -10.42 45.43
CA THR A 9 30.64 -11.70 45.02
C THR A 9 29.67 -12.27 46.04
N GLY A 10 28.56 -12.85 45.58
CA GLY A 10 27.71 -13.76 46.36
C GLY A 10 27.57 -15.10 45.64
N TRP A 11 28.03 -16.17 46.28
CA TRP A 11 27.95 -17.55 45.81
C TRP A 11 26.53 -18.10 46.08
N ILE A 12 25.94 -18.82 45.12
CA ILE A 12 24.70 -19.60 45.32
C ILE A 12 25.00 -21.07 45.10
N PHE A 13 24.65 -21.89 46.09
CA PHE A 13 24.68 -23.35 46.06
C PHE A 13 23.70 -23.90 45.01
N LEU A 14 24.20 -24.80 44.15
CA LEU A 14 23.39 -25.61 43.24
C LEU A 14 22.92 -26.88 43.97
N LEU A 15 21.60 -27.07 44.04
CA LEU A 15 20.98 -28.36 44.32
C LEU A 15 20.43 -28.90 42.99
N PHE A 16 21.09 -29.92 42.45
CA PHE A 16 20.67 -30.62 41.25
C PHE A 16 19.54 -31.60 41.60
N ILE A 17 18.38 -31.44 40.95
CA ILE A 17 17.49 -32.56 40.64
C ILE A 17 17.50 -32.72 39.13
N THR A 18 17.88 -33.92 38.71
CA THR A 18 18.12 -34.35 37.35
C THR A 18 16.82 -34.49 36.56
N SER A 19 16.76 -33.89 35.37
CA SER A 19 16.43 -34.62 34.13
C SER A 19 16.53 -33.71 32.90
N GLY A 20 17.67 -33.82 32.23
CA GLY A 20 17.86 -33.74 30.78
C GLY A 20 17.30 -32.53 30.02
N LEU A 21 18.15 -31.52 29.79
CA LEU A 21 18.17 -30.73 28.56
C LEU A 21 19.63 -30.33 28.27
N ILE A 22 20.06 -30.50 27.01
CA ILE A 22 21.40 -30.18 26.51
C ILE A 22 21.50 -28.64 26.36
N PRO A 23 22.43 -27.93 27.03
CA PRO A 23 22.70 -26.54 26.73
C PRO A 23 23.68 -26.46 25.54
N VAL A 24 23.26 -25.79 24.46
CA VAL A 24 24.18 -25.36 23.40
C VAL A 24 24.59 -23.92 23.70
N ASN A 25 25.80 -23.74 24.24
CA ASN A 25 26.38 -22.40 24.43
C ASN A 25 27.13 -21.99 23.15
N PHE A 26 26.79 -20.83 22.59
CA PHE A 26 27.61 -20.14 21.59
C PHE A 26 28.40 -19.02 22.27
N ALA A 27 29.73 -19.04 22.12
CA ALA A 27 30.62 -17.95 22.53
C ALA A 27 31.35 -17.42 21.30
N MET A 28 31.17 -16.13 20.97
CA MET A 28 32.02 -15.40 20.03
C MET A 28 32.64 -14.20 20.74
N LYS A 29 33.96 -14.06 20.58
CA LYS A 29 34.81 -13.10 21.30
C LYS A 29 34.82 -11.76 20.55
N HIS A 30 34.47 -10.67 21.24
CA HIS A 30 34.44 -9.31 20.68
C HIS A 30 35.80 -8.60 20.85
N SER A 31 36.26 -7.92 19.81
CA SER A 31 37.36 -6.95 19.83
C SER A 31 36.77 -5.53 19.85
N GLN A 32 37.12 -4.73 20.85
CA GLN A 32 36.65 -3.34 20.99
C GLN A 32 37.40 -2.40 20.04
N SER A 33 36.67 -1.50 19.39
CA SER A 33 37.20 -0.24 18.89
C SER A 33 36.18 0.87 19.16
N GLN A 34 36.69 2.00 19.65
CA GLN A 34 35.99 3.13 20.27
C GLN A 34 35.37 4.10 19.24
N GLN A 35 34.33 4.83 19.69
CA GLN A 35 33.91 6.22 19.41
C GLN A 35 34.23 6.81 18.01
N THR A 36 33.27 7.38 17.28
CA THR A 36 32.78 8.77 17.49
C THR A 36 31.39 9.00 16.86
N GLY A 37 30.47 9.64 17.58
CA GLY A 37 29.19 10.12 17.03
C GLY A 37 29.31 11.52 16.42
N TRP A 38 28.62 11.75 15.30
CA TRP A 38 28.44 13.07 14.69
C TRP A 38 27.01 13.57 14.97
N SER A 39 26.86 14.84 15.35
CA SER A 39 25.57 15.55 15.41
C SER A 39 25.62 16.78 14.50
N MET A 40 24.61 16.98 13.65
CA MET A 40 24.43 18.22 12.89
C MET A 40 23.51 19.17 13.65
N ILE A 41 23.91 20.45 13.74
CA ILE A 41 23.09 21.56 14.19
C ILE A 41 22.83 22.44 12.96
N MET A 42 21.57 22.81 12.72
CA MET A 42 21.18 23.73 11.66
C MET A 42 20.86 25.10 12.30
N GLU A 43 21.62 26.12 11.95
CA GLU A 43 21.31 27.50 12.30
C GLU A 43 20.43 28.12 11.20
N VAL A 44 19.30 28.69 11.60
CA VAL A 44 18.41 29.46 10.72
C VAL A 44 18.67 30.93 10.99
N ALA A 45 19.14 31.67 9.99
CA ALA A 45 19.26 33.13 10.07
C ALA A 45 17.87 33.76 9.91
N VAL A 46 17.47 34.61 10.85
CA VAL A 46 16.31 35.49 10.74
C VAL A 46 16.83 36.86 10.35
N GLU A 47 16.51 37.35 9.15
CA GLU A 47 16.83 38.72 8.75
C GLU A 47 15.88 39.72 9.42
N ASP A 48 16.45 40.77 9.99
CA ASP A 48 15.75 41.87 10.67
C ASP A 48 15.01 42.75 9.63
N PRO A 49 13.68 42.92 9.73
CA PRO A 49 12.88 43.61 8.71
C PRO A 49 13.07 45.13 8.65
N ASN A 50 13.93 45.72 9.49
CA ASN A 50 14.07 47.18 9.61
C ASN A 50 15.38 47.77 9.10
N LYS A 51 16.17 47.05 8.28
CA LYS A 51 17.32 47.67 7.61
C LYS A 51 16.86 48.44 6.37
N ASN A 52 16.59 49.73 6.57
CA ASN A 52 16.24 50.71 5.56
C ASN A 52 17.23 50.74 4.38
N ASP A 53 16.73 50.57 3.16
CA ASP A 53 17.25 51.25 1.99
C ASP A 53 16.11 51.99 1.28
N ILE A 54 16.30 53.31 1.21
CA ILE A 54 15.34 54.30 0.71
C ILE A 54 15.67 54.58 -0.75
N ASN A 55 14.62 54.53 -1.59
CA ASN A 55 14.48 55.10 -2.95
C ASN A 55 15.18 54.42 -4.14
N LYS A 56 14.43 53.69 -4.97
CA LYS A 56 13.86 54.18 -6.26
C LYS A 56 13.13 53.08 -7.05
N ASP A 57 12.15 53.53 -7.83
CA ASP A 57 11.33 52.84 -8.83
C ASP A 57 10.23 51.89 -8.32
N LYS A 58 9.02 52.46 -8.22
CA LYS A 58 7.75 51.72 -8.28
C LYS A 58 7.60 51.06 -9.66
N LYS A 59 8.27 49.92 -9.87
CA LYS A 59 7.65 48.82 -10.61
C LYS A 59 6.78 48.08 -9.60
N GLU A 60 5.53 47.79 -9.98
CA GLU A 60 4.74 46.78 -9.27
C GLU A 60 5.64 45.59 -8.98
N PRO A 61 5.67 45.06 -7.74
CA PRO A 61 6.39 43.84 -7.48
C PRO A 61 5.73 42.80 -8.37
N THR A 62 6.42 42.37 -9.43
CA THR A 62 6.09 41.14 -10.13
C THR A 62 6.01 40.10 -9.02
N ARG A 63 4.77 39.71 -8.64
CA ARG A 63 4.54 38.65 -7.65
C ARG A 63 5.21 37.40 -8.20
N GLN A 64 6.47 37.21 -7.85
CA GLN A 64 7.18 35.99 -8.17
C GLN A 64 6.44 34.90 -7.41
N LEU A 65 5.87 33.99 -8.19
CA LEU A 65 5.23 32.79 -7.71
C LEU A 65 6.23 32.05 -6.80
N LEU A 66 5.76 31.56 -5.67
CA LEU A 66 6.55 30.72 -4.78
C LEU A 66 7.16 29.55 -5.57
N PRO A 67 8.37 29.07 -5.25
CA PRO A 67 8.94 27.90 -5.91
C PRO A 67 7.96 26.72 -5.87
N ASN A 68 7.80 26.00 -6.99
CA ASN A 68 6.83 24.91 -7.15
C ASN A 68 5.34 25.31 -7.06
N SER A 69 5.00 26.57 -7.37
CA SER A 69 3.61 26.99 -7.55
C SER A 69 3.23 27.21 -9.02
N VAL A 70 1.97 26.96 -9.34
CA VAL A 70 1.41 27.03 -10.70
C VAL A 70 0.15 27.89 -10.68
N ARG A 71 0.06 28.87 -11.58
CA ARG A 71 -1.16 29.68 -11.77
C ARG A 71 -2.23 28.84 -12.49
N CYS A 72 -3.45 28.88 -12.00
CA CYS A 72 -4.59 28.13 -12.51
C CYS A 72 -5.84 29.01 -12.58
N GLY A 73 -6.00 29.75 -13.67
CA GLY A 73 -6.94 30.87 -13.72
C GLY A 73 -6.52 31.94 -12.70
N GLU A 74 -7.42 32.27 -11.78
CA GLU A 74 -7.12 33.16 -10.65
C GLU A 74 -6.51 32.45 -9.43
N LEU A 75 -6.57 31.11 -9.38
CA LEU A 75 -5.98 30.32 -8.30
C LEU A 75 -4.46 30.23 -8.46
N VAL A 76 -3.77 30.12 -7.33
CA VAL A 76 -2.34 29.79 -7.28
C VAL A 76 -2.17 28.46 -6.56
N CYS A 77 -1.90 27.40 -7.32
CA CYS A 77 -1.72 26.06 -6.78
C CYS A 77 -0.30 25.90 -6.24
N LEU A 78 -0.13 25.47 -4.99
CA LEU A 78 1.15 25.32 -4.30
C LEU A 78 1.65 23.87 -4.31
N ASN A 79 2.87 23.65 -3.80
CA ASN A 79 3.42 22.31 -3.50
C ASN A 79 3.42 21.34 -4.69
N GLY A 80 3.72 21.84 -5.89
CA GLY A 80 3.77 21.02 -7.11
C GLY A 80 2.40 20.56 -7.62
N ALA A 81 1.32 21.17 -7.13
CA ALA A 81 -0.05 20.91 -7.58
C ALA A 81 -0.23 21.20 -9.07
N ARG A 82 -1.18 20.48 -9.68
CA ARG A 82 -1.50 20.60 -11.10
C ARG A 82 -2.76 21.42 -11.30
N CYS A 83 -2.73 22.32 -12.27
CA CYS A 83 -3.92 23.05 -12.69
C CYS A 83 -4.84 22.15 -13.50
N HIS A 84 -6.13 22.12 -13.16
CA HIS A 84 -7.14 21.40 -13.93
C HIS A 84 -8.32 22.31 -14.27
N ASN A 85 -8.71 22.32 -15.54
CA ASN A 85 -9.83 23.10 -16.05
C ASN A 85 -11.07 22.19 -16.15
N ILE A 86 -12.14 22.59 -15.45
CA ILE A 86 -13.43 21.90 -15.38
C ILE A 86 -14.54 22.60 -16.20
N SER A 87 -14.22 23.71 -16.90
CA SER A 87 -15.17 24.53 -17.65
C SER A 87 -15.78 23.83 -18.88
N ALA A 88 -15.18 22.73 -19.34
CA ALA A 88 -15.69 21.97 -20.47
C ALA A 88 -16.90 21.07 -20.16
N GLN A 89 -17.36 21.00 -18.90
CA GLN A 89 -18.37 20.02 -18.49
C GLN A 89 -19.70 20.61 -17.99
N LYS A 90 -19.78 21.89 -17.57
CA LYS A 90 -21.04 22.55 -17.11
C LYS A 90 -20.98 24.08 -17.23
N ASN A 91 -22.15 24.75 -17.33
CA ASN A 91 -22.31 26.22 -17.33
C ASN A 91 -21.98 26.82 -15.94
N TYR A 92 -20.70 26.96 -15.63
CA TYR A 92 -20.19 27.53 -14.39
C TYR A 92 -19.74 28.99 -14.56
N THR A 93 -19.74 29.75 -13.45
CA THR A 93 -19.18 31.11 -13.40
C THR A 93 -17.65 31.11 -13.59
N GLU A 94 -17.05 32.25 -13.95
CA GLU A 94 -15.61 32.37 -14.30
C GLU A 94 -14.65 31.85 -13.22
N TYR A 95 -15.04 31.91 -11.94
CA TYR A 95 -14.28 31.45 -10.77
C TYR A 95 -14.29 29.92 -10.57
N GLU A 96 -15.27 29.21 -11.12
CA GLU A 96 -15.48 27.77 -10.92
C GLU A 96 -14.91 26.94 -12.08
N GLN A 97 -14.13 27.57 -12.96
CA GLN A 97 -13.59 26.92 -14.16
C GLN A 97 -12.31 26.13 -13.89
N TYR A 98 -11.65 26.37 -12.76
CA TYR A 98 -10.32 25.85 -12.46
C TYR A 98 -10.25 25.29 -11.05
N ILE A 99 -9.55 24.18 -10.88
CA ILE A 99 -9.24 23.58 -9.58
C ILE A 99 -7.75 23.24 -9.48
N CYS A 100 -7.22 23.32 -8.26
CA CYS A 100 -5.89 22.81 -7.95
C CYS A 100 -5.99 21.31 -7.60
N LEU A 101 -5.41 20.47 -8.46
CA LEU A 101 -5.22 19.06 -8.13
C LEU A 101 -4.01 18.95 -7.21
N CYS A 102 -4.27 18.69 -5.94
CA CYS A 102 -3.21 18.54 -4.96
C CYS A 102 -2.50 17.22 -5.14
N GLN A 103 -1.17 17.26 -5.07
CA GLN A 103 -0.36 16.07 -4.97
C GLN A 103 -0.75 15.31 -3.69
N ILE A 104 -0.76 13.98 -3.74
CA ILE A 104 -1.02 13.16 -2.56
C ILE A 104 -0.04 13.50 -1.43
N GLY A 105 -0.57 13.75 -0.23
CA GLY A 105 0.15 14.35 0.89
C GLY A 105 -0.16 15.85 1.09
N PHE A 106 -0.93 16.46 0.21
CA PHE A 106 -1.40 17.85 0.34
C PHE A 106 -2.91 17.95 0.15
N SER A 107 -3.51 18.96 0.74
CA SER A 107 -4.94 19.30 0.65
C SER A 107 -5.15 20.82 0.75
N GLY A 108 -6.40 21.25 0.66
CA GLY A 108 -6.76 22.67 0.63
C GLY A 108 -7.11 23.13 -0.77
N THR A 109 -7.64 24.34 -0.90
CA THR A 109 -8.08 24.89 -2.20
C THR A 109 -6.90 25.28 -3.09
N HIS A 110 -5.75 25.58 -2.47
CA HIS A 110 -4.49 25.94 -3.11
C HIS A 110 -3.41 24.88 -2.86
N CYS A 111 -3.77 23.73 -2.27
CA CYS A 111 -2.86 22.65 -1.89
C CYS A 111 -1.81 23.07 -0.84
N GLU A 112 -2.19 24.00 0.03
CA GLU A 112 -1.38 24.64 1.06
C GLU A 112 -1.21 23.80 2.33
N LEU A 113 -2.13 22.87 2.60
CA LEU A 113 -2.14 22.07 3.81
C LEU A 113 -1.37 20.77 3.59
N ALA A 114 -0.27 20.58 4.30
CA ALA A 114 0.43 19.30 4.34
C ALA A 114 -0.35 18.29 5.20
N ASN A 115 -0.52 17.07 4.70
CA ASN A 115 -1.14 15.95 5.40
C ASN A 115 -0.36 14.66 5.13
N GLU A 116 -0.75 13.55 5.75
CA GLU A 116 -0.02 12.29 5.57
C GLU A 116 -0.30 11.54 4.25
N GLY A 117 -1.17 12.11 3.40
CA GLY A 117 -1.87 11.37 2.37
C GLY A 117 -2.96 10.49 2.95
N TYR A 118 -3.85 10.00 2.09
CA TYR A 118 -5.04 9.26 2.53
C TYR A 118 -4.86 7.76 2.32
N ARG A 119 -5.06 6.98 3.39
CA ARG A 119 -5.08 5.51 3.32
C ARG A 119 -6.30 4.98 2.57
N TYR A 120 -7.37 5.77 2.55
CA TYR A 120 -8.66 5.45 1.95
C TYR A 120 -8.99 6.49 0.86
N PRO A 121 -8.32 6.42 -0.30
CA PRO A 121 -8.37 7.47 -1.30
C PRO A 121 -9.76 7.62 -1.92
N ARG A 122 -10.23 8.87 -1.98
CA ARG A 122 -11.33 9.33 -2.81
C ARG A 122 -10.76 9.99 -4.05
N ILE A 123 -11.04 9.44 -5.23
CA ILE A 123 -10.67 10.07 -6.50
C ILE A 123 -11.64 11.23 -6.77
N THR A 124 -11.12 12.45 -6.91
CA THR A 124 -11.89 13.64 -7.30
C THR A 124 -11.74 13.91 -8.79
N GLU A 125 -12.43 14.94 -9.30
CA GLU A 125 -12.33 15.32 -10.72
C GLU A 125 -10.87 15.59 -11.11
N GLY A 126 -10.45 15.04 -12.25
CA GLY A 126 -9.05 15.09 -12.72
C GLY A 126 -8.05 14.25 -11.90
N GLY A 127 -8.49 13.56 -10.85
CA GLY A 127 -7.64 12.82 -9.93
C GLY A 127 -7.21 11.45 -10.44
N TYR A 128 -6.07 10.96 -9.92
CA TYR A 128 -5.54 9.62 -10.20
C TYR A 128 -4.50 9.17 -9.17
N LEU A 129 -4.30 7.87 -9.08
CA LEU A 129 -3.16 7.23 -8.40
C LEU A 129 -2.32 6.46 -9.40
N LYS A 130 -1.01 6.40 -9.19
CA LYS A 130 -0.05 5.68 -10.03
C LYS A 130 0.82 4.76 -9.19
N PHE A 131 0.89 3.50 -9.59
CA PHE A 131 1.70 2.47 -8.94
C PHE A 131 2.59 1.75 -9.97
N PRO A 132 3.78 1.29 -9.59
CA PRO A 132 4.55 0.38 -10.42
C PRO A 132 3.83 -0.94 -10.64
N PHE A 133 4.04 -1.54 -11.80
CA PHE A 133 3.33 -2.74 -12.25
C PHE A 133 4.28 -3.71 -12.97
N SER A 134 3.99 -5.00 -12.85
CA SER A 134 4.67 -6.08 -13.59
C SER A 134 3.67 -7.15 -13.96
N ASN A 135 3.83 -7.67 -15.17
CA ASN A 135 3.02 -8.73 -15.74
C ASN A 135 3.55 -10.15 -15.44
N THR A 136 4.54 -10.28 -14.55
CA THR A 136 5.11 -11.57 -14.11
C THR A 136 4.74 -11.83 -12.67
N GLY A 137 3.64 -12.54 -12.44
CA GLY A 137 3.04 -12.84 -11.14
C GLY A 137 3.92 -13.60 -10.14
N ASN A 138 5.18 -13.89 -10.49
CA ASN A 138 6.15 -14.62 -9.66
C ASN A 138 7.60 -14.12 -9.76
N ARG A 139 7.88 -13.03 -10.49
CA ARG A 139 9.20 -12.38 -10.42
C ARG A 139 9.02 -11.05 -9.72
N SER A 140 9.55 -10.97 -8.50
CA SER A 140 9.66 -9.74 -7.73
C SER A 140 9.97 -8.57 -8.64
N LEU A 141 9.00 -7.66 -8.80
CA LEU A 141 9.34 -6.25 -8.97
C LEU A 141 10.38 -5.95 -7.88
N LYS A 142 11.56 -5.46 -8.27
CA LYS A 142 12.52 -4.87 -7.34
C LYS A 142 11.91 -3.59 -6.78
N TRP A 143 10.89 -3.74 -5.95
CA TRP A 143 10.52 -2.71 -5.00
C TRP A 143 11.74 -2.50 -4.13
N LEU A 144 12.11 -1.25 -3.90
CA LEU A 144 13.40 -0.80 -3.39
C LEU A 144 13.88 -1.39 -2.04
N ASN A 145 13.31 -2.49 -1.48
CA ASN A 145 13.85 -3.24 -0.34
C ASN A 145 13.43 -4.73 -0.21
N GLU A 146 12.90 -5.42 -1.24
CA GLU A 146 12.51 -6.85 -1.09
C GLU A 146 13.46 -7.82 -1.84
N LYS A 147 14.21 -8.65 -1.11
CA LYS A 147 15.03 -9.75 -1.67
C LYS A 147 14.25 -11.08 -1.68
N HIS A 148 14.07 -11.61 -2.89
CA HIS A 148 13.94 -13.03 -3.31
C HIS A 148 13.07 -13.98 -2.48
N TYR A 149 11.89 -14.33 -3.02
CA TYR A 149 11.28 -15.64 -2.81
C TYR A 149 11.74 -16.56 -3.95
N GLU A 150 12.52 -17.58 -3.63
CA GLU A 150 13.08 -18.53 -4.60
C GLU A 150 12.12 -19.72 -4.78
N TYR A 151 11.67 -19.95 -6.02
CA TYR A 151 10.80 -21.06 -6.38
C TYR A 151 11.59 -22.38 -6.43
N LYS A 152 11.17 -23.39 -5.66
CA LYS A 152 11.74 -24.76 -5.72
C LYS A 152 11.05 -25.58 -6.82
N PRO A 153 11.78 -26.16 -7.79
CA PRO A 153 11.20 -27.04 -8.79
C PRO A 153 10.96 -28.44 -8.20
N GLY A 154 9.75 -28.99 -8.36
CA GLY A 154 9.45 -30.38 -7.97
C GLY A 154 8.02 -30.72 -7.60
N THR A 155 7.10 -29.75 -7.48
CA THR A 155 5.68 -30.02 -7.21
C THR A 155 4.87 -29.97 -8.50
N THR A 156 4.14 -31.05 -8.77
CA THR A 156 3.15 -31.22 -9.84
C THR A 156 2.30 -29.95 -10.00
N MET A 157 2.26 -29.40 -11.23
CA MET A 157 1.59 -28.15 -11.53
C MET A 157 0.11 -28.20 -11.12
N GLN A 158 -0.28 -27.41 -10.12
CA GLN A 158 -1.68 -27.06 -9.91
C GLN A 158 -2.10 -26.06 -10.99
N GLN A 159 -3.23 -26.36 -11.63
CA GLN A 159 -3.70 -25.82 -12.90
C GLN A 159 -4.21 -24.36 -12.87
N ASN A 160 -3.79 -23.53 -11.91
CA ASN A 160 -4.24 -22.13 -11.75
C ASN A 160 -3.07 -21.19 -11.40
N SER A 161 -1.98 -21.23 -12.17
CA SER A 161 -0.92 -20.22 -12.02
C SER A 161 -1.40 -18.91 -12.65
N ILE A 162 -1.42 -17.83 -11.86
CA ILE A 162 -1.88 -16.50 -12.29
C ILE A 162 -0.69 -15.75 -12.89
N ARG A 163 -0.86 -15.18 -14.10
CA ARG A 163 0.17 -14.36 -14.73
C ARG A 163 0.22 -12.95 -14.14
N PHE A 164 -0.92 -12.30 -13.99
CA PHE A 164 -1.03 -11.08 -13.18
C PHE A 164 -2.47 -10.95 -12.65
N GLN A 165 -2.62 -10.23 -11.54
CA GLN A 165 -3.92 -9.96 -10.93
C GLN A 165 -3.92 -8.59 -10.29
N ILE A 166 -5.00 -7.84 -10.47
CA ILE A 166 -5.29 -6.62 -9.73
C ILE A 166 -6.65 -6.80 -9.07
N SER A 167 -6.72 -6.59 -7.75
CA SER A 167 -7.99 -6.62 -7.02
C SER A 167 -8.11 -5.44 -6.07
N PHE A 168 -9.30 -4.88 -5.94
CA PHE A 168 -9.57 -3.72 -5.10
C PHE A 168 -11.08 -3.63 -4.83
N GLU A 169 -11.46 -2.78 -3.90
CA GLU A 169 -12.85 -2.43 -3.67
C GLU A 169 -13.10 -1.01 -4.13
N LEU A 170 -14.22 -0.79 -4.81
CA LEU A 170 -14.63 0.52 -5.28
C LEU A 170 -16.05 0.84 -4.80
N ARG A 171 -16.29 2.11 -4.47
CA ARG A 171 -17.61 2.67 -4.14
C ARG A 171 -17.81 3.94 -4.96
N PRO A 172 -18.53 3.88 -6.09
CA PRO A 172 -18.68 5.01 -7.00
C PRO A 172 -19.58 6.09 -6.40
N THR A 173 -19.26 7.36 -6.63
CA THR A 173 -20.14 8.50 -6.31
C THR A 173 -20.79 9.10 -7.55
N ALA A 174 -20.30 8.75 -8.74
CA ALA A 174 -20.87 9.17 -10.02
C ALA A 174 -20.82 7.99 -11.00
N MET A 175 -21.92 7.77 -11.73
CA MET A 175 -22.10 6.63 -12.65
C MET A 175 -22.45 7.06 -14.08
N ASP A 176 -22.40 8.36 -14.37
CA ASP A 176 -22.67 8.96 -15.67
C ASP A 176 -21.50 8.76 -16.65
N GLY A 177 -21.85 8.53 -17.92
CA GLY A 177 -20.90 8.38 -19.02
C GLY A 177 -19.95 7.19 -18.84
N ARG A 178 -18.80 7.26 -19.51
CA ARG A 178 -17.75 6.23 -19.45
C ARG A 178 -16.60 6.71 -18.57
N ARG A 179 -16.47 6.07 -17.40
CA ARG A 179 -15.53 6.47 -16.34
C ARG A 179 -14.36 5.49 -16.24
N LEU A 180 -13.13 6.01 -16.28
CA LEU A 180 -11.91 5.21 -16.20
C LEU A 180 -11.62 4.76 -14.77
N ILE A 181 -11.55 3.45 -14.52
CA ILE A 181 -11.21 2.87 -13.21
C ILE A 181 -9.74 2.46 -13.15
N VAL A 182 -9.25 1.71 -14.14
CA VAL A 182 -7.84 1.25 -14.18
C VAL A 182 -7.31 1.40 -15.59
N TYR A 183 -6.07 1.86 -15.73
CA TYR A 183 -5.38 1.98 -17.02
C TYR A 183 -3.94 1.47 -16.92
N HIS A 184 -3.53 0.70 -17.93
CA HIS A 184 -2.14 0.30 -18.13
C HIS A 184 -1.86 0.18 -19.64
N SER A 185 -0.71 0.70 -20.06
CA SER A 185 -0.18 0.54 -21.40
C SER A 185 1.33 0.44 -21.32
N SER A 186 1.90 -0.61 -21.91
CA SER A 186 3.33 -0.82 -21.99
C SER A 186 3.71 -1.16 -23.42
N GLU A 187 4.51 -0.29 -24.04
CA GLU A 187 5.08 -0.60 -25.35
C GLU A 187 6.06 -1.76 -25.26
N GLN A 188 6.73 -1.97 -24.13
CA GLN A 188 7.79 -2.98 -24.01
C GLN A 188 7.22 -4.38 -23.88
N SER A 189 6.23 -4.57 -23.01
CA SER A 189 5.55 -5.85 -22.88
C SER A 189 4.46 -6.07 -23.93
N GLY A 190 4.05 -5.01 -24.63
CA GLY A 190 2.91 -5.04 -25.56
C GLY A 190 1.56 -5.21 -24.84
N LEU A 191 1.56 -5.17 -23.50
CA LEU A 191 0.39 -5.34 -22.67
C LEU A 191 -0.36 -4.02 -22.56
N HIS A 192 -1.64 -4.06 -22.90
CA HIS A 192 -2.54 -2.93 -22.75
C HIS A 192 -3.83 -3.41 -22.11
N PHE A 193 -4.28 -2.73 -21.05
CA PHE A 193 -5.59 -2.98 -20.50
C PHE A 193 -6.23 -1.75 -19.88
N VAL A 194 -7.55 -1.69 -19.98
CA VAL A 194 -8.39 -0.58 -19.51
C VAL A 194 -9.61 -1.18 -18.85
N LEU A 195 -9.90 -0.71 -17.63
CA LEU A 195 -11.11 -1.03 -16.92
C LEU A 195 -11.96 0.23 -16.83
N THR A 196 -13.18 0.18 -17.35
CA THR A 196 -14.13 1.29 -17.32
C THR A 196 -15.44 0.89 -16.66
N MET A 197 -16.13 1.90 -16.13
CA MET A 197 -17.55 1.82 -15.78
C MET A 197 -18.35 2.54 -16.85
N GLU A 198 -19.30 1.84 -17.46
CA GLU A 198 -20.17 2.35 -18.51
C GLU A 198 -21.59 1.83 -18.27
N ASP A 199 -22.57 2.72 -18.20
CA ASP A 199 -23.98 2.36 -18.00
C ASP A 199 -24.21 1.41 -16.81
N ARG A 200 -23.54 1.70 -15.68
CA ARG A 200 -23.55 0.89 -14.45
C ARG A 200 -22.94 -0.51 -14.59
N SER A 201 -22.28 -0.82 -15.69
CA SER A 201 -21.57 -2.09 -15.90
C SER A 201 -20.06 -1.86 -15.81
N ILE A 202 -19.32 -2.85 -15.31
CA ILE A 202 -17.85 -2.85 -15.35
C ILE A 202 -17.40 -3.61 -16.59
N ILE A 203 -16.53 -2.97 -17.37
CA ILE A 203 -16.05 -3.49 -18.64
C ILE A 203 -14.54 -3.53 -18.62
N PHE A 204 -13.99 -4.71 -18.85
CA PHE A 204 -12.56 -4.94 -18.92
C PHE A 204 -12.14 -5.13 -20.37
N ARG A 205 -11.25 -4.26 -20.85
CA ARG A 205 -10.71 -4.30 -22.20
C ARG A 205 -9.22 -4.52 -22.17
N PHE A 206 -8.72 -5.34 -23.09
CA PHE A 206 -7.32 -5.70 -23.11
C PHE A 206 -6.83 -6.06 -24.51
N ARG A 207 -5.52 -5.98 -24.69
CA ARG A 207 -4.77 -6.46 -25.83
C ARG A 207 -3.38 -6.83 -25.39
N GLU A 208 -2.81 -7.81 -26.06
CA GLU A 208 -1.41 -8.17 -25.90
C GLU A 208 -0.77 -8.32 -27.28
N ASN A 209 0.20 -7.45 -27.58
CA ASN A 209 0.92 -7.48 -28.85
C ASN A 209 2.24 -8.24 -28.69
N PHE A 210 2.43 -9.32 -29.45
CA PHE A 210 3.66 -10.11 -29.42
C PHE A 210 4.72 -9.49 -30.34
N LYS A 211 5.63 -8.70 -29.75
CA LYS A 211 6.74 -8.08 -30.50
C LYS A 211 7.82 -9.06 -30.98
N GLN A 212 7.78 -10.33 -30.56
CA GLN A 212 8.79 -11.36 -30.90
C GLN A 212 8.23 -12.51 -31.78
N LEU A 213 7.11 -12.30 -32.49
CA LEU A 213 6.63 -13.30 -33.43
C LEU A 213 7.48 -13.31 -34.71
N PRO A 214 7.83 -14.49 -35.26
CA PRO A 214 8.34 -14.59 -36.62
C PRO A 214 7.37 -13.92 -37.60
N SER A 215 7.88 -13.21 -38.61
CA SER A 215 7.12 -12.40 -39.55
C SER A 215 5.89 -13.10 -40.14
N ASP A 216 5.98 -14.42 -40.34
CA ASP A 216 4.93 -15.24 -40.93
C ASP A 216 3.73 -15.52 -39.99
N LEU A 217 3.91 -15.33 -38.68
CA LEU A 217 2.87 -15.48 -37.64
C LEU A 217 2.33 -14.14 -37.14
N ILE A 218 2.98 -13.01 -37.45
CA ILE A 218 2.60 -11.67 -37.00
C ILE A 218 1.18 -11.29 -37.46
N SER A 219 0.82 -11.65 -38.70
CA SER A 219 -0.47 -11.28 -39.31
C SER A 219 -1.69 -11.92 -38.64
N HIS A 220 -1.51 -13.02 -37.90
CA HIS A 220 -2.60 -13.75 -37.22
C HIS A 220 -2.78 -13.35 -35.75
N TYR A 221 -1.81 -12.65 -35.16
CA TYR A 221 -1.78 -12.39 -33.71
C TYR A 221 -1.62 -10.90 -33.34
N GLN A 222 -1.36 -10.01 -34.30
CA GLN A 222 -1.47 -8.57 -34.08
C GLN A 222 -2.90 -8.11 -34.37
N SER A 223 -3.73 -8.08 -33.35
CA SER A 223 -4.98 -7.33 -33.41
C SER A 223 -4.76 -5.95 -32.82
N ASP A 224 -4.97 -4.89 -33.61
CA ASP A 224 -5.03 -3.54 -33.05
C ASP A 224 -6.32 -3.33 -32.23
N THR A 225 -7.27 -4.25 -32.30
CA THR A 225 -8.53 -4.17 -31.56
C THR A 225 -8.36 -4.66 -30.12
N LEU A 226 -9.00 -3.96 -29.17
CA LEU A 226 -9.12 -4.45 -27.81
C LEU A 226 -10.23 -5.49 -27.75
N GLU A 227 -9.95 -6.62 -27.12
CA GLU A 227 -10.97 -7.57 -26.68
C GLU A 227 -11.70 -7.00 -25.46
N GLU A 228 -12.97 -7.38 -25.26
CA GLU A 228 -13.84 -6.84 -24.22
C GLU A 228 -14.53 -7.96 -23.44
N ILE A 229 -14.49 -7.88 -22.10
CA ILE A 229 -15.38 -8.63 -21.20
C ILE A 229 -16.26 -7.63 -20.46
N ARG A 230 -17.57 -7.72 -20.69
CA ARG A 230 -18.57 -6.99 -19.91
C ARG A 230 -19.07 -7.86 -18.77
N HIS A 231 -18.85 -7.43 -17.54
CA HIS A 231 -19.35 -8.15 -16.39
C HIS A 231 -20.88 -7.93 -16.23
N PRO A 232 -21.69 -8.98 -15.96
CA PRO A 232 -23.16 -8.87 -15.90
C PRO A 232 -23.70 -8.16 -14.67
N HIS A 233 -22.85 -7.96 -13.65
CA HIS A 233 -23.25 -7.27 -12.42
C HIS A 233 -23.50 -5.78 -12.68
N VAL A 234 -24.67 -5.31 -12.28
CA VAL A 234 -25.09 -3.91 -12.39
C VAL A 234 -24.77 -3.18 -11.09
N LEU A 235 -23.93 -2.16 -11.17
CA LEU A 235 -23.57 -1.30 -10.05
C LEU A 235 -24.76 -0.44 -9.63
N ARG A 236 -24.98 -0.36 -8.31
CA ARG A 236 -25.99 0.50 -7.71
C ARG A 236 -25.34 1.70 -7.02
N PRO A 237 -25.95 2.89 -7.10
CA PRO A 237 -25.41 4.10 -6.48
C PRO A 237 -25.62 4.15 -4.95
N ASP A 238 -26.13 3.07 -4.35
CA ASP A 238 -26.61 2.99 -2.95
C ASP A 238 -25.49 3.12 -1.89
N GLY A 239 -24.27 3.47 -2.30
CA GLY A 239 -23.11 3.57 -1.41
C GLY A 239 -22.45 2.24 -1.11
N ASP A 240 -22.78 1.19 -1.86
CA ASP A 240 -22.21 -0.15 -1.70
C ASP A 240 -20.76 -0.24 -2.18
N TRP A 241 -20.01 -1.13 -1.53
CA TRP A 241 -18.68 -1.53 -1.96
C TRP A 241 -18.76 -2.69 -2.95
N PHE A 242 -18.06 -2.56 -4.07
CA PHE A 242 -17.92 -3.61 -5.07
C PHE A 242 -16.48 -4.11 -5.06
N HIS A 243 -16.29 -5.40 -4.76
CA HIS A 243 -14.99 -6.04 -4.86
C HIS A 243 -14.73 -6.46 -6.30
N VAL A 244 -13.76 -5.81 -6.94
CA VAL A 244 -13.42 -6.01 -8.35
C VAL A 244 -12.05 -6.66 -8.45
N LYS A 245 -11.95 -7.67 -9.29
CA LYS A 245 -10.69 -8.34 -9.62
C LYS A 245 -10.58 -8.48 -11.13
N ILE A 246 -9.42 -8.14 -11.69
CA ILE A 246 -9.07 -8.39 -13.09
C ILE A 246 -7.75 -9.12 -13.14
N GLY A 247 -7.54 -9.90 -14.19
CA GLY A 247 -6.27 -10.58 -14.36
C GLY A 247 -6.19 -11.41 -15.62
N CYS A 248 -5.05 -12.06 -15.75
CA CYS A 248 -4.76 -13.01 -16.80
C CYS A 248 -4.06 -14.21 -16.15
N ASN A 249 -4.50 -15.41 -16.48
CA ASN A 249 -3.86 -16.66 -16.06
C ASN A 249 -2.65 -16.99 -16.93
N VAL A 250 -1.82 -17.95 -16.51
CA VAL A 250 -0.66 -18.41 -17.29
C VAL A 250 -1.06 -19.04 -18.62
N ASP A 251 -2.24 -19.66 -18.70
CA ASP A 251 -2.84 -20.15 -19.95
C ASP A 251 -3.42 -19.03 -20.83
N ARG A 252 -3.13 -17.76 -20.48
CA ARG A 252 -3.59 -16.53 -21.15
C ARG A 252 -5.11 -16.35 -21.15
N LYS A 253 -5.80 -17.01 -20.21
CA LYS A 253 -7.21 -16.76 -19.98
C LYS A 253 -7.40 -15.47 -19.19
N TRP A 254 -8.01 -14.49 -19.84
CA TRP A 254 -8.34 -13.20 -19.24
C TRP A 254 -9.64 -13.29 -18.48
N TYR A 255 -9.75 -12.57 -17.37
CA TYR A 255 -10.95 -12.61 -16.54
C TYR A 255 -11.20 -11.29 -15.81
N ILE A 256 -12.47 -11.08 -15.49
CA ILE A 256 -12.96 -10.07 -14.57
C ILE A 256 -13.88 -10.75 -13.56
N ALA A 257 -13.78 -10.38 -12.29
CA ALA A 257 -14.70 -10.79 -11.26
C ALA A 257 -15.23 -9.59 -10.47
N VAL A 258 -16.55 -9.58 -10.22
CA VAL A 258 -17.21 -8.59 -9.36
C VAL A 258 -17.99 -9.32 -8.27
N ASN A 259 -17.70 -8.98 -7.02
CA ASN A 259 -18.30 -9.59 -5.83
C ASN A 259 -18.19 -11.13 -5.80
N GLY A 260 -17.07 -11.65 -6.30
CA GLY A 260 -16.76 -13.08 -6.32
C GLY A 260 -17.27 -13.84 -7.55
N ASN A 261 -18.17 -13.24 -8.36
CA ASN A 261 -18.61 -13.82 -9.61
C ASN A 261 -17.56 -13.55 -10.69
N THR A 262 -16.98 -14.59 -11.29
CA THR A 262 -15.93 -14.47 -12.31
C THR A 262 -16.51 -14.70 -13.70
N VAL A 263 -16.11 -13.87 -14.66
CA VAL A 263 -16.37 -14.02 -16.08
C VAL A 263 -15.02 -14.04 -16.80
N GLU A 264 -14.83 -15.04 -17.65
CA GLU A 264 -13.60 -15.24 -18.40
C GLU A 264 -13.82 -14.96 -19.89
N ALA A 265 -12.79 -14.50 -20.59
CA ALA A 265 -12.87 -14.30 -22.03
C ALA A 265 -12.99 -15.64 -22.76
N ASP A 266 -13.92 -15.70 -23.70
CA ASP A 266 -14.05 -16.80 -24.67
C ASP A 266 -13.18 -16.49 -25.89
N LEU A 267 -11.87 -16.73 -25.76
CA LEU A 267 -10.91 -16.46 -26.84
C LEU A 267 -10.89 -17.64 -27.82
N GLN A 268 -11.40 -17.42 -29.03
CA GLN A 268 -11.39 -18.39 -30.12
C GLN A 268 -10.00 -18.57 -30.79
N HIS A 269 -8.94 -17.95 -30.27
CA HIS A 269 -7.60 -18.03 -30.84
C HIS A 269 -6.83 -19.27 -30.35
N PRO A 270 -6.05 -19.96 -31.21
CA PRO A 270 -5.40 -21.22 -30.85
C PRO A 270 -4.41 -21.06 -29.68
N ARG A 271 -4.56 -21.92 -28.67
CA ARG A 271 -3.72 -22.04 -27.47
C ARG A 271 -2.31 -22.59 -27.72
N SER A 272 -1.68 -22.32 -28.85
CA SER A 272 -0.42 -22.98 -29.23
C SER A 272 0.59 -22.01 -29.80
N ALA A 273 1.22 -21.25 -28.91
CA ALA A 273 2.59 -20.84 -29.11
C ALA A 273 3.29 -20.96 -27.76
N GLU A 274 3.95 -22.11 -27.54
CA GLU A 274 5.02 -22.20 -26.55
C GLU A 274 6.11 -21.22 -27.00
N PHE A 275 6.03 -19.98 -26.53
CA PHE A 275 7.10 -19.02 -26.73
C PHE A 275 8.27 -19.46 -25.85
N GLY A 276 9.40 -19.73 -26.51
CA GLY A 276 10.63 -20.18 -25.86
C GLY A 276 11.08 -19.24 -24.75
N ASN A 277 11.90 -19.80 -23.86
CA ASN A 277 12.58 -19.10 -22.77
C ASN A 277 13.46 -17.95 -23.31
N GLY A 278 12.82 -16.81 -23.60
CA GLY A 278 13.47 -15.53 -23.89
C GLY A 278 14.04 -14.97 -22.60
N SER A 279 15.22 -15.44 -22.24
CA SER A 279 16.06 -14.91 -21.17
C SER A 279 16.59 -13.52 -21.55
N SER A 280 15.86 -12.46 -21.19
CA SER A 280 16.43 -11.18 -20.77
C SER A 280 15.35 -10.32 -20.09
N ALA A 281 15.28 -10.40 -18.76
CA ALA A 281 14.44 -9.53 -17.95
C ALA A 281 15.17 -8.19 -17.77
N ASN A 282 15.10 -7.32 -18.77
CA ASN A 282 15.27 -5.89 -18.48
C ASN A 282 14.06 -5.49 -17.63
N PHE A 283 14.31 -5.21 -16.35
CA PHE A 283 13.31 -4.67 -15.44
C PHE A 283 12.95 -3.27 -15.92
N PHE A 284 11.85 -3.16 -16.65
CA PHE A 284 11.29 -1.87 -16.96
C PHE A 284 10.24 -1.51 -15.91
N GLU A 285 10.25 -0.25 -15.47
CA GLU A 285 9.21 0.28 -14.59
C GLU A 285 7.97 0.61 -15.41
N ASP A 286 7.14 -0.40 -15.62
CA ASP A 286 5.77 -0.20 -16.08
C ASP A 286 4.91 0.35 -14.93
N TYR A 287 3.85 1.08 -15.26
CA TYR A 287 2.93 1.65 -14.27
C TYR A 287 1.49 1.28 -14.56
N VAL A 288 0.71 1.17 -13.49
CA VAL A 288 -0.75 1.07 -13.52
C VAL A 288 -1.35 2.30 -12.86
N TYR A 289 -2.39 2.85 -13.47
CA TYR A 289 -3.12 4.00 -12.98
C TYR A 289 -4.49 3.59 -12.46
N PHE A 290 -4.92 4.19 -11.36
CA PHE A 290 -6.24 4.03 -10.78
C PHE A 290 -7.00 5.36 -10.80
N GLY A 291 -8.25 5.28 -11.25
CA GLY A 291 -9.26 6.33 -11.30
C GLY A 291 -9.07 7.41 -12.37
N GLY A 292 -7.86 7.58 -12.90
CA GLY A 292 -7.57 8.56 -13.93
C GLY A 292 -6.21 8.32 -14.57
N HIS A 293 -5.64 9.34 -15.21
CA HIS A 293 -4.32 9.25 -15.84
C HIS A 293 -3.62 10.62 -15.78
N SER A 294 -2.29 10.64 -15.67
CA SER A 294 -1.51 11.89 -15.62
C SER A 294 -1.66 12.75 -16.86
N SER A 295 -1.96 12.12 -17.99
CA SER A 295 -2.21 12.75 -19.30
C SER A 295 -3.61 12.42 -19.78
N PHE A 296 -4.62 12.58 -18.91
CA PHE A 296 -6.00 12.18 -19.19
C PHE A 296 -6.60 12.85 -20.44
N ARG A 297 -6.23 14.11 -20.72
CA ARG A 297 -6.70 14.83 -21.91
C ARG A 297 -6.29 14.15 -23.21
N SER A 298 -5.00 13.82 -23.34
CA SER A 298 -4.47 13.10 -24.51
C SER A 298 -5.07 11.70 -24.61
N LEU A 299 -5.18 11.00 -23.48
CA LEU A 299 -5.80 9.67 -23.44
C LEU A 299 -7.25 9.69 -23.97
N ARG A 300 -8.03 10.73 -23.63
CA ARG A 300 -9.41 10.89 -24.13
C ARG A 300 -9.49 11.17 -25.63
N GLU A 301 -8.48 11.84 -26.19
CA GLU A 301 -8.39 12.11 -27.63
C GLU A 301 -8.01 10.84 -28.40
N GLU A 302 -7.14 10.00 -27.82
CA GLU A 302 -6.67 8.73 -28.41
C GLU A 302 -7.68 7.58 -28.23
N ASP A 303 -8.26 7.43 -27.04
CA ASP A 303 -9.22 6.38 -26.72
C ASP A 303 -10.59 6.96 -26.35
N ARG A 304 -11.49 6.95 -27.34
CA ARG A 304 -12.88 7.41 -27.17
C ARG A 304 -13.65 6.68 -26.08
N ARG A 305 -13.20 5.52 -25.59
CA ARG A 305 -13.85 4.75 -24.51
C ARG A 305 -13.59 5.37 -23.14
N VAL A 306 -12.55 6.19 -23.01
CA VAL A 306 -12.21 6.92 -21.80
C VAL A 306 -12.74 8.35 -21.91
N GLN A 307 -13.80 8.69 -21.19
CA GLN A 307 -14.39 10.03 -21.26
C GLN A 307 -14.12 10.86 -20.00
N ASN A 308 -14.34 10.23 -18.84
CA ASN A 308 -14.29 10.87 -17.53
C ASN A 308 -13.39 10.05 -16.59
N ASN A 309 -12.77 10.69 -15.60
CA ASN A 309 -12.15 9.97 -14.49
C ASN A 309 -13.22 9.24 -13.66
N TYR A 310 -12.82 8.19 -12.96
CA TYR A 310 -13.62 7.65 -11.87
C TYR A 310 -13.78 8.70 -10.78
N LEU A 311 -14.96 8.69 -10.15
CA LEU A 311 -15.27 9.48 -8.97
C LEU A 311 -15.80 8.54 -7.90
N GLY A 312 -15.16 8.57 -6.75
CA GLY A 312 -15.57 7.76 -5.61
C GLY A 312 -14.38 7.20 -4.85
N CYS A 313 -14.67 6.21 -4.01
CA CYS A 313 -13.70 5.61 -3.11
C CYS A 313 -13.05 4.38 -3.72
N ILE A 314 -11.77 4.17 -3.39
CA ILE A 314 -11.03 2.95 -3.69
C ILE A 314 -10.34 2.48 -2.40
N GLN A 315 -10.40 1.18 -2.09
CA GLN A 315 -9.68 0.60 -0.95
C GLN A 315 -9.20 -0.83 -1.23
N ARG A 316 -8.41 -1.39 -0.30
CA ARG A 316 -7.93 -2.79 -0.33
C ARG A 316 -7.25 -3.18 -1.65
N ILE A 317 -6.50 -2.23 -2.24
CA ILE A 317 -5.79 -2.42 -3.49
C ILE A 317 -4.74 -3.51 -3.30
N ARG A 318 -4.77 -4.51 -4.19
CA ARG A 318 -3.74 -5.54 -4.31
C ARG A 318 -3.31 -5.67 -5.76
N ILE A 319 -1.99 -5.69 -5.97
CA ILE A 319 -1.36 -5.95 -7.27
C ILE A 319 -0.51 -7.20 -7.10
N ASN A 320 -0.80 -8.23 -7.90
CA ASN A 320 -0.16 -9.55 -7.84
C ASN A 320 -0.13 -10.14 -6.41
N GLY A 321 -1.24 -9.98 -5.68
CA GLY A 321 -1.39 -10.48 -4.30
C GLY A 321 -0.80 -9.58 -3.21
N ARG A 322 0.11 -8.65 -3.55
CA ARG A 322 0.68 -7.69 -2.59
C ARG A 322 -0.32 -6.57 -2.29
N HIS A 323 -0.53 -6.30 -1.01
CA HIS A 323 -1.32 -5.15 -0.57
C HIS A 323 -0.56 -3.84 -0.85
N ILE A 324 -1.26 -2.87 -1.43
CA ILE A 324 -0.70 -1.59 -1.85
C ILE A 324 -1.20 -0.49 -0.92
N ASP A 325 -0.28 0.28 -0.35
CA ASP A 325 -0.58 1.48 0.43
C ASP A 325 -0.61 2.71 -0.52
N PRO A 326 -1.75 3.40 -0.67
CA PRO A 326 -1.88 4.49 -1.62
C PRO A 326 -1.12 5.76 -1.24
N ARG A 327 -0.55 5.86 -0.03
CA ARG A 327 0.22 7.04 0.40
C ARG A 327 1.55 7.16 -0.35
N ARG A 328 2.19 8.33 -0.24
CA ARG A 328 3.46 8.67 -0.89
C ARG A 328 4.40 9.38 0.10
N LYS A 329 4.97 8.63 1.06
CA LYS A 329 6.03 9.12 1.95
C LYS A 329 7.30 8.28 1.78
N PRO A 330 8.49 8.85 2.02
CA PRO A 330 9.68 8.04 2.24
C PRO A 330 9.39 7.02 3.34
N PHE A 331 9.69 5.75 3.05
CA PHE A 331 9.48 4.61 3.96
C PHE A 331 8.02 4.17 4.19
N VAL A 332 7.00 4.96 3.84
CA VAL A 332 5.56 4.62 4.00
C VAL A 332 4.78 4.93 2.73
N GLY A 333 4.08 3.94 2.17
CA GLY A 333 3.32 4.11 0.93
C GLY A 333 4.01 3.52 -0.30
N ASP A 334 3.19 3.12 -1.28
CA ASP A 334 3.60 2.45 -2.53
C ASP A 334 3.28 3.29 -3.78
N ALA A 335 2.51 4.38 -3.64
CA ALA A 335 2.22 5.26 -4.77
C ALA A 335 3.47 6.03 -5.20
N VAL A 336 3.80 5.96 -6.49
CA VAL A 336 4.89 6.79 -7.07
C VAL A 336 4.40 8.19 -7.41
N GLU A 337 3.10 8.34 -7.65
CA GLU A 337 2.47 9.60 -8.00
C GLU A 337 0.97 9.55 -7.68
N GLY A 338 0.37 10.70 -7.36
CA GLY A 338 -1.07 10.82 -7.22
C GLY A 338 -1.47 12.28 -7.09
N PHE A 339 -2.60 12.63 -7.69
CA PHE A 339 -3.15 13.99 -7.71
C PHE A 339 -4.67 13.94 -7.56
N GLY A 340 -5.28 14.98 -6.96
CA GLY A 340 -6.74 15.07 -6.83
C GLY A 340 -7.31 13.92 -5.99
N ILE A 341 -6.71 13.69 -4.82
CA ILE A 341 -7.11 12.64 -3.89
C ILE A 341 -7.63 13.30 -2.62
N ALA A 342 -8.83 12.92 -2.19
CA ALA A 342 -9.39 13.26 -0.89
C ALA A 342 -9.50 12.01 -0.02
N ASP A 343 -10.01 12.15 1.20
CA ASP A 343 -10.23 11.03 2.12
C ASP A 343 -11.68 10.54 2.07
N CYS A 344 -11.90 9.25 1.82
CA CYS A 344 -13.22 8.63 1.93
C CYS A 344 -13.65 8.39 3.38
N SER A 345 -12.69 8.39 4.30
CA SER A 345 -12.92 8.16 5.72
C SER A 345 -13.05 9.43 6.55
N SER A 346 -12.90 10.61 5.90
CA SER A 346 -13.10 11.90 6.56
C SER A 346 -14.48 11.97 7.21
N GLY A 347 -14.53 12.49 8.44
CA GLY A 347 -15.77 12.64 9.21
C GLY A 347 -16.23 11.42 9.98
N LEU A 348 -15.67 10.22 9.75
CA LEU A 348 -16.13 9.00 10.44
C LEU A 348 -15.95 9.10 11.95
N CYS A 349 -14.76 9.51 12.42
CA CYS A 349 -14.49 9.65 13.85
C CYS A 349 -14.98 10.97 14.45
N ASP A 350 -15.44 11.93 13.65
CA ASP A 350 -15.96 13.21 14.16
C ASP A 350 -17.36 13.04 14.78
N THR A 351 -18.10 12.02 14.33
CA THR A 351 -19.45 11.69 14.80
C THR A 351 -19.47 10.58 15.85
N VAL A 352 -18.33 9.93 16.09
CA VAL A 352 -18.22 8.78 16.97
C VAL A 352 -17.59 9.20 18.29
N GLN A 353 -18.28 8.88 19.38
CA GLN A 353 -17.76 9.06 20.73
C GLN A 353 -17.44 7.69 21.34
N CYS A 354 -16.15 7.42 21.55
CA CYS A 354 -15.70 6.27 22.31
C CYS A 354 -15.65 6.65 23.80
N GLU A 355 -16.31 5.87 24.66
CA GLU A 355 -16.33 6.08 26.10
C GLU A 355 -15.03 5.62 26.78
N ASN A 356 -14.89 5.94 28.08
CA ASN A 356 -13.79 5.50 28.93
C ASN A 356 -12.38 5.72 28.32
N ASN A 357 -12.17 6.88 27.67
CA ASN A 357 -10.92 7.26 26.98
C ASN A 357 -10.55 6.34 25.81
N GLY A 358 -11.53 5.68 25.18
CA GLY A 358 -11.34 4.96 23.93
C GLY A 358 -10.94 5.88 22.77
N VAL A 359 -10.16 5.34 21.84
CA VAL A 359 -9.70 6.07 20.65
C VAL A 359 -10.46 5.57 19.43
N CYS A 360 -11.12 6.48 18.70
CA CYS A 360 -11.74 6.11 17.42
C CYS A 360 -10.65 5.88 16.36
N ALA A 361 -10.62 4.67 15.81
CA ALA A 361 -9.69 4.28 14.76
C ALA A 361 -10.44 3.90 13.48
N ILE A 362 -10.05 4.51 12.37
CA ILE A 362 -10.65 4.21 11.07
C ILE A 362 -10.12 2.86 10.56
N THR A 363 -11.04 1.92 10.35
CA THR A 363 -10.72 0.53 9.93
C THR A 363 -10.91 0.31 8.43
N SER A 364 -11.78 1.09 7.80
CA SER A 364 -11.96 1.14 6.35
C SER A 364 -12.44 2.52 5.91
N ALA A 365 -12.61 2.71 4.60
CA ALA A 365 -13.21 3.91 4.03
C ALA A 365 -14.67 4.18 4.45
N SER A 366 -15.31 3.27 5.20
CA SER A 366 -16.68 3.42 5.70
C SER A 366 -16.91 2.86 7.11
N THR A 367 -15.88 2.35 7.77
CA THR A 367 -16.00 1.73 9.09
C THR A 367 -14.94 2.27 10.04
N PHE A 368 -15.31 2.34 11.30
CA PHE A 368 -14.43 2.68 12.40
C PHE A 368 -14.51 1.58 13.46
N GLU A 369 -13.60 1.64 14.42
CA GLU A 369 -13.61 0.83 15.63
C GLU A 369 -13.16 1.72 16.79
N CYS A 370 -13.81 1.59 17.95
CA CYS A 370 -13.27 2.18 19.18
C CYS A 370 -12.20 1.24 19.76
N GLN A 371 -10.97 1.71 19.81
CA GLN A 371 -9.87 1.03 20.48
C GLN A 371 -10.01 1.25 21.99
N CYS A 372 -10.51 0.21 22.67
CA CYS A 372 -10.80 0.27 24.09
C CYS A 372 -9.54 0.12 24.94
N PRO A 373 -9.34 0.98 25.95
CA PRO A 373 -8.27 0.83 26.91
C PRO A 373 -8.39 -0.50 27.68
N LEU A 374 -7.26 -0.94 28.23
CA LEU A 374 -7.25 -2.11 29.12
C LEU A 374 -8.24 -1.91 30.27
N GLY A 375 -9.13 -2.89 30.47
CA GLY A 375 -10.17 -2.84 31.49
C GLY A 375 -11.54 -2.42 30.98
N THR A 376 -11.69 -2.11 29.68
CA THR A 376 -12.99 -1.76 29.09
C THR A 376 -13.28 -2.54 27.80
N SER A 377 -14.57 -2.63 27.45
CA SER A 377 -15.06 -3.36 26.28
C SER A 377 -16.40 -2.82 25.77
N GLY A 378 -16.93 -3.43 24.72
CA GLY A 378 -18.11 -2.97 24.00
C GLY A 378 -17.76 -2.13 22.77
N THR A 379 -18.72 -1.95 21.87
CA THR A 379 -18.53 -1.25 20.58
C THR A 379 -18.02 0.18 20.74
N TYR A 380 -18.39 0.85 21.84
CA TYR A 380 -17.97 2.21 22.16
C TYR A 380 -17.19 2.25 23.48
N CYS A 381 -16.62 1.12 23.93
CA CYS A 381 -15.86 1.02 25.17
C CYS A 381 -16.64 1.38 26.44
N GLN A 382 -17.97 1.26 26.41
CA GLN A 382 -18.88 1.67 27.49
C GLN A 382 -18.94 0.69 28.67
N GLN A 383 -18.41 -0.52 28.50
CA GLN A 383 -18.48 -1.57 29.52
C GLN A 383 -17.15 -1.66 30.27
N ASN A 384 -17.19 -1.68 31.59
CA ASN A 384 -16.03 -2.02 32.41
C ASN A 384 -15.90 -3.53 32.49
N GLN A 385 -14.71 -4.04 32.16
CA GLN A 385 -14.42 -5.46 32.16
C GLN A 385 -13.05 -5.73 32.79
N PRO A 386 -12.98 -6.32 33.99
CA PRO A 386 -11.71 -6.68 34.61
C PRO A 386 -10.97 -7.72 33.76
N ILE A 387 -9.71 -7.44 33.45
CA ILE A 387 -8.84 -8.33 32.68
C ILE A 387 -8.00 -9.17 33.64
N HIS A 388 -8.24 -10.48 33.67
CA HIS A 388 -7.40 -11.44 34.39
C HIS A 388 -6.29 -12.01 33.49
N LEU A 389 -6.62 -12.26 32.21
CA LEU A 389 -5.69 -12.66 31.15
C LEU A 389 -6.08 -11.92 29.86
N PRO A 390 -5.12 -11.30 29.16
CA PRO A 390 -5.43 -10.57 27.93
C PRO A 390 -5.84 -11.55 26.82
N GLN A 391 -6.99 -11.27 26.22
CA GLN A 391 -7.43 -11.91 24.98
C GLN A 391 -7.34 -10.90 23.85
N TYR A 392 -6.62 -11.25 22.80
CA TYR A 392 -6.50 -10.42 21.60
C TYR A 392 -7.57 -10.84 20.60
N ASN A 393 -8.42 -9.88 20.19
CA ASN A 393 -9.54 -10.12 19.28
C ASN A 393 -9.12 -10.15 17.78
N GLY A 394 -7.85 -9.82 17.48
CA GLY A 394 -7.25 -9.94 16.15
C GLY A 394 -7.52 -8.77 15.19
N PHE A 395 -8.43 -7.85 15.52
CA PHE A 395 -8.88 -6.79 14.60
C PHE A 395 -8.07 -5.49 14.65
N ARG A 396 -7.07 -5.42 15.55
CA ARG A 396 -6.13 -4.32 15.89
C ARG A 396 -5.89 -4.24 17.41
N SER A 397 -6.27 -5.27 18.17
CA SER A 397 -5.89 -5.40 19.58
C SER A 397 -4.38 -5.63 19.70
N TYR A 398 -3.69 -4.76 20.44
CA TYR A 398 -2.32 -4.97 20.86
C TYR A 398 -2.12 -4.38 22.25
N THR A 399 -1.03 -4.79 22.90
CA THR A 399 -0.55 -4.18 24.12
C THR A 399 0.86 -3.73 23.87
N GLU A 400 1.11 -2.43 24.00
CA GLU A 400 2.43 -1.86 23.86
C GLU A 400 3.14 -1.86 25.21
N TYR A 401 4.35 -2.41 25.23
CA TYR A 401 5.25 -2.36 26.37
C TYR A 401 6.46 -1.52 26.00
N LYS A 402 7.15 -0.98 27.01
CA LYS A 402 8.47 -0.38 26.79
C LYS A 402 9.36 -1.46 26.15
N GLY A 403 9.72 -1.26 24.88
CA GLY A 403 10.53 -2.20 24.11
C GLY A 403 11.93 -2.36 24.69
N LEU A 404 12.77 -3.20 24.06
CA LEU A 404 14.16 -3.40 24.48
C LEU A 404 14.96 -2.10 24.19
N GLN A 405 14.96 -1.15 25.12
CA GLN A 405 15.57 0.16 24.94
C GLN A 405 17.09 0.09 24.87
N HIS A 406 17.69 0.88 23.96
CA HIS A 406 19.09 1.37 23.95
C HIS A 406 20.22 0.42 24.37
N THR A 407 20.00 -0.88 24.27
CA THR A 407 21.01 -1.87 24.58
C THR A 407 21.30 -2.61 23.29
N SER A 408 22.49 -2.36 22.73
CA SER A 408 23.17 -3.24 21.79
C SER A 408 23.45 -4.58 22.49
N ARG A 409 22.40 -5.35 22.80
CA ARG A 409 22.54 -6.64 23.47
C ARG A 409 22.97 -7.64 22.42
N SER A 410 24.09 -8.30 22.69
CA SER A 410 24.53 -9.48 21.95
C SER A 410 23.63 -10.70 22.16
N GLU A 411 22.70 -10.62 23.12
CA GLU A 411 21.81 -11.71 23.51
C GLU A 411 20.46 -11.18 23.98
N THR A 412 19.38 -11.77 23.48
CA THR A 412 18.01 -11.45 23.88
C THR A 412 17.25 -12.76 24.11
N THR A 413 16.68 -12.92 25.29
CA THR A 413 15.79 -14.05 25.62
C THR A 413 14.36 -13.53 25.73
N VAL A 414 13.44 -14.15 25.00
CA VAL A 414 12.01 -13.88 25.06
C VAL A 414 11.32 -15.19 25.44
N GLU A 415 10.61 -15.18 26.57
CA GLU A 415 9.77 -16.28 27.01
C GLU A 415 8.30 -15.85 26.94
N LEU A 416 7.48 -16.66 26.29
CA LEU A 416 6.07 -16.36 26.09
C LEU A 416 5.23 -17.64 26.16
N THR A 417 4.07 -17.55 26.79
CA THR A 417 3.03 -18.60 26.79
C THR A 417 1.78 -18.03 26.15
N PHE A 418 1.24 -18.69 25.14
CA PHE A 418 0.07 -18.22 24.40
C PHE A 418 -0.86 -19.36 24.04
N LYS A 419 -2.14 -19.03 23.84
CA LYS A 419 -3.17 -19.94 23.33
C LYS A 419 -3.69 -19.38 22.00
N PRO A 420 -3.33 -19.96 20.85
CA PRO A 420 -3.72 -19.44 19.55
C PRO A 420 -5.21 -19.71 19.26
N ALA A 421 -5.91 -18.69 18.76
CA ALA A 421 -7.28 -18.81 18.26
C ALA A 421 -7.34 -18.90 16.71
N SER A 422 -6.24 -18.59 16.04
CA SER A 422 -6.10 -18.54 14.58
C SER A 422 -4.81 -19.25 14.15
N PRO A 423 -4.78 -19.91 12.97
CA PRO A 423 -3.57 -20.51 12.43
C PRO A 423 -2.54 -19.46 11.94
N ASP A 424 -2.94 -18.20 11.87
CA ASP A 424 -2.08 -17.09 11.43
C ASP A 424 -2.26 -15.88 12.37
N GLY A 425 -1.16 -15.23 12.76
CA GLY A 425 -1.22 -14.05 13.62
C GLY A 425 0.15 -13.55 14.09
N LEU A 426 0.29 -12.25 14.29
CA LEU A 426 1.49 -11.64 14.89
C LEU A 426 1.40 -11.76 16.42
N ILE A 427 2.43 -12.31 17.07
CA ILE A 427 2.50 -12.45 18.53
C ILE A 427 3.29 -11.29 19.13
N LEU A 428 4.49 -11.04 18.62
CA LEU A 428 5.39 -10.00 19.10
C LEU A 428 5.99 -9.28 17.91
N TYR A 429 6.05 -7.96 18.00
CA TYR A 429 6.81 -7.13 17.08
C TYR A 429 7.59 -6.10 17.86
N GLN A 430 8.86 -5.99 17.53
CA GLN A 430 9.72 -4.92 17.97
C GLN A 430 10.47 -4.42 16.75
N GLY A 431 10.30 -3.16 16.41
CA GLY A 431 11.05 -2.53 15.34
C GLY A 431 11.15 -1.04 15.62
N PHE A 432 12.09 -0.39 14.93
CA PHE A 432 12.18 1.07 14.99
C PHE A 432 10.98 1.75 14.31
N ARG A 433 10.25 1.03 13.46
CA ARG A 433 9.11 1.52 12.66
C ARG A 433 8.04 0.44 12.52
N ASP A 434 6.78 0.83 12.34
CA ASP A 434 5.63 -0.09 12.17
C ASP A 434 5.56 -0.74 10.77
N ASP A 435 6.35 -0.23 9.82
CA ASP A 435 6.36 -0.61 8.41
C ASP A 435 7.31 -1.79 8.09
N ARG A 436 7.88 -2.43 9.12
CA ARG A 436 8.89 -3.51 9.00
C ARG A 436 10.18 -3.10 8.29
N ARG A 437 10.46 -1.79 8.17
CA ARG A 437 11.71 -1.29 7.56
C ARG A 437 12.70 -0.90 8.66
N GLY A 438 13.95 -1.28 8.47
CA GLY A 438 15.03 -1.13 9.46
C GLY A 438 15.12 -2.34 10.38
N ASP A 439 15.83 -2.19 11.50
CA ASP A 439 16.03 -3.30 12.43
C ASP A 439 14.70 -3.70 13.08
N PHE A 440 14.39 -4.98 13.03
CA PHE A 440 13.20 -5.54 13.66
C PHE A 440 13.40 -6.98 14.15
N LEU A 441 12.54 -7.36 15.08
CA LEU A 441 12.28 -8.71 15.55
C LEU A 441 10.77 -8.94 15.54
N ALA A 442 10.32 -10.03 14.93
CA ALA A 442 8.94 -10.44 14.90
C ALA A 442 8.81 -11.92 15.27
N ILE A 443 7.85 -12.25 16.13
CA ILE A 443 7.42 -13.62 16.39
C ILE A 443 5.98 -13.72 15.92
N LEU A 444 5.69 -14.65 15.02
CA LEU A 444 4.37 -14.81 14.44
C LEU A 444 4.02 -16.27 14.23
N ILE A 445 2.74 -16.53 14.02
CA ILE A 445 2.20 -17.81 13.63
C ILE A 445 1.88 -17.70 12.14
N ARG A 446 2.32 -18.68 11.36
CA ARG A 446 1.93 -18.86 9.97
C ARG A 446 1.58 -20.32 9.73
N ALA A 447 0.40 -20.59 9.19
CA ALA A 447 -0.08 -21.96 8.93
C ALA A 447 0.10 -22.90 10.14
N ALA A 448 -0.28 -22.42 11.33
CA ALA A 448 -0.16 -23.13 12.61
C ALA A 448 1.28 -23.54 13.01
N GLN A 449 2.28 -22.80 12.53
CA GLN A 449 3.68 -22.92 12.94
C GLN A 449 4.20 -21.59 13.46
N VAL A 450 5.08 -21.63 14.46
CA VAL A 450 5.75 -20.43 14.97
C VAL A 450 6.93 -20.09 14.06
N GLU A 451 7.00 -18.84 13.65
CA GLU A 451 8.07 -18.24 12.86
C GLU A 451 8.66 -17.05 13.63
N VAL A 452 9.99 -16.98 13.68
CA VAL A 452 10.74 -15.83 14.17
C VAL A 452 11.40 -15.17 12.98
N LEU A 453 11.14 -13.89 12.76
CA LEU A 453 11.74 -13.09 11.71
C LEU A 453 12.54 -11.96 12.35
N PHE A 454 13.70 -11.66 11.79
CA PHE A 454 14.47 -10.51 12.25
C PHE A 454 15.32 -9.94 11.12
N ASP A 455 15.56 -8.64 11.20
CA ASP A 455 16.55 -7.94 10.39
C ASP A 455 17.34 -7.04 11.33
N LEU A 456 18.66 -7.10 11.24
CA LEU A 456 19.59 -6.30 12.04
C LEU A 456 20.57 -5.53 11.13
N GLY A 457 20.14 -5.23 9.90
CA GLY A 457 20.86 -4.41 8.92
C GLY A 457 21.51 -5.19 7.76
N SER A 458 21.32 -6.51 7.67
CA SER A 458 21.86 -7.34 6.57
C SER A 458 20.80 -7.94 5.66
N GLY A 459 19.52 -7.69 5.96
CA GLY A 459 18.38 -8.30 5.32
C GLY A 459 17.66 -9.27 6.27
N THR A 460 16.40 -9.55 5.95
CA THR A 460 15.54 -10.37 6.79
C THR A 460 15.95 -11.83 6.81
N ALA A 461 16.18 -12.36 8.01
CA ALA A 461 16.32 -13.79 8.27
C ALA A 461 15.04 -14.33 8.93
N TYR A 462 14.81 -15.64 8.83
CA TYR A 462 13.71 -16.30 9.53
C TYR A 462 14.12 -17.67 10.07
N LEU A 463 13.50 -18.03 11.19
CA LEU A 463 13.56 -19.35 11.82
C LEU A 463 12.15 -19.90 11.91
N LYS A 464 11.97 -21.15 11.52
CA LYS A 464 10.66 -21.81 11.55
C LYS A 464 10.69 -22.97 12.54
N TRP A 465 9.69 -23.02 13.41
CA TRP A 465 9.49 -24.16 14.27
C TRP A 465 8.97 -25.36 13.47
N VAL A 466 9.55 -26.54 13.73
CA VAL A 466 9.25 -27.74 12.94
C VAL A 466 7.85 -28.30 13.26
N GLN A 467 7.38 -28.12 14.49
CA GLN A 467 6.11 -28.69 14.93
C GLN A 467 4.93 -27.78 14.54
N ILE A 468 3.91 -28.40 13.94
CA ILE A 468 2.59 -27.79 13.73
C ILE A 468 1.76 -28.07 14.96
N PHE A 469 1.14 -27.04 15.54
CA PHE A 469 0.21 -27.24 16.65
C PHE A 469 -1.22 -27.38 16.14
N THR A 470 -2.03 -28.15 16.84
CA THR A 470 -3.46 -28.30 16.55
C THR A 470 -4.25 -27.21 17.26
N LEU A 471 -5.11 -26.51 16.52
CA LEU A 471 -6.06 -25.59 17.14
C LEU A 471 -7.11 -26.37 17.94
N PRO A 472 -7.58 -25.84 19.07
CA PRO A 472 -8.71 -26.45 19.76
C PRO A 472 -9.92 -26.45 18.83
N VAL A 473 -10.52 -27.63 18.62
CA VAL A 473 -11.77 -27.76 17.86
C VAL A 473 -12.85 -27.03 18.64
N THR A 474 -13.37 -25.94 18.08
CA THR A 474 -14.56 -25.29 18.62
C THR A 474 -15.73 -26.24 18.41
N VAL A 475 -16.20 -26.90 19.47
CA VAL A 475 -17.50 -27.56 19.47
C VAL A 475 -18.52 -26.42 19.40
N MET A 476 -19.23 -26.30 18.27
CA MET A 476 -20.32 -25.33 18.08
C MET A 476 -21.48 -25.62 19.02
#